data_AF-A0A8S7UCB2-F1
#
_entry.id   AF-A0A8S7UCB2-F1
#
_cell.length_a   1.000
_cell.length_b   1.000
_cell.length_c   1.000
_cell.angle_alpha   90.00
_cell.angle_beta   90.00
_cell.angle_gamma   90.00
#
_symmetry.space_group_name_H-M   'P 1'
#
loop_
_entity.id
_entity.type
_entity.pdbx_description
1 polymer ?
#
loop_
_entity_poly.entity_id
_entity_poly.type
_entity_poly.pdbx_seq_one_letter_code
_entity_poly.pdbx_strand_id
1 'polypeptide(L)'
;VNGSAQYLLSHNIIPYIYVLTDVRFLHQRRDDFYKFSQRSRYTIVNVDVYEHASEEDKRYILQNCLVLRSFYRREKGGLIKKIKFNILSRIHKELLISVPFSKKGRLVGFCKDINLGYCSCHTVAFAAIQIAYSLKYARIICSGLDLTGSCSRFYDEDKNPMPSELTRDLFKILPFFRFMRENIEDINIYNLSDDTAIQYDIIPYMKISEIEEPCVYEKIS
;
A
#
# COMPACT_ATOMS: atom_id res chain seq x y z
N VAL A 1 6.22 -2.35 4.33
CA VAL A 1 5.08 -3.30 4.44
C VAL A 1 5.56 -4.60 5.08
N ASN A 2 4.66 -5.48 5.54
CA ASN A 2 4.96 -6.65 6.40
C ASN A 2 6.26 -7.40 6.06
N GLY A 3 6.37 -7.98 4.86
CA GLY A 3 7.57 -8.69 4.42
C GLY A 3 8.82 -7.81 4.44
N SER A 4 8.76 -6.68 3.76
CA SER A 4 9.90 -5.77 3.65
C SER A 4 10.40 -5.26 5.00
N ALA A 5 9.52 -5.08 6.01
CA ALA A 5 9.92 -4.61 7.33
C ALA A 5 10.87 -5.60 8.02
N GLN A 6 10.57 -6.90 7.99
CA GLN A 6 11.45 -7.93 8.52
C GLN A 6 12.81 -7.93 7.81
N TYR A 7 12.82 -7.86 6.48
CA TYR A 7 14.05 -7.83 5.68
C TYR A 7 14.93 -6.61 6.01
N LEU A 8 14.33 -5.41 6.07
CA LEU A 8 15.07 -4.19 6.41
C LEU A 8 15.69 -4.31 7.81
N LEU A 9 14.91 -4.76 8.78
CA LEU A 9 15.38 -4.90 10.16
C LEU A 9 16.48 -5.95 10.31
N SER A 10 16.45 -7.05 9.56
CA SER A 10 17.53 -8.05 9.59
C SER A 10 18.84 -7.55 8.95
N HIS A 11 18.77 -6.47 8.17
CA HIS A 11 19.92 -5.80 7.56
C HIS A 11 20.27 -4.48 8.27
N ASN A 12 19.79 -4.29 9.51
CA ASN A 12 20.00 -3.09 10.33
C ASN A 12 19.51 -1.78 9.69
N ILE A 13 18.54 -1.86 8.77
CA ILE A 13 17.88 -0.71 8.19
C ILE A 13 16.57 -0.45 8.96
N ILE A 14 16.45 0.74 9.52
CA ILE A 14 15.26 1.18 10.27
C ILE A 14 14.20 1.67 9.28
N PRO A 15 13.02 1.03 9.18
CA PRO A 15 11.95 1.53 8.32
C PRO A 15 11.48 2.90 8.80
N TYR A 16 11.43 3.87 7.88
CA TYR A 16 10.88 5.19 8.21
C TYR A 16 9.36 5.12 8.46
N ILE A 17 8.62 4.47 7.57
CA ILE A 17 7.18 4.20 7.72
C ILE A 17 6.93 2.71 7.54
N TYR A 18 6.31 2.08 8.54
CA TYR A 18 5.71 0.76 8.43
C TYR A 18 4.19 0.90 8.21
N VAL A 19 3.66 0.12 7.27
CA VAL A 19 2.23 0.13 6.90
C VAL A 19 1.67 -1.27 7.05
N LEU A 20 0.56 -1.40 7.79
CA LEU A 20 -0.19 -2.63 8.00
C LEU A 20 -1.67 -2.42 7.64
N THR A 21 -2.18 -3.20 6.67
CA THR A 21 -3.61 -3.17 6.29
C THR A 21 -4.28 -4.54 6.27
N ASP A 22 -3.53 -5.63 6.54
CA ASP A 22 -4.06 -6.99 6.58
C ASP A 22 -4.36 -7.41 8.03
N VAL A 23 -5.64 -7.55 8.34
CA VAL A 23 -6.15 -8.00 9.66
C VAL A 23 -5.54 -9.34 10.06
N ARG A 24 -5.36 -10.26 9.11
CA ARG A 24 -4.83 -11.61 9.40
C ARG A 24 -3.41 -11.55 9.91
N PHE A 25 -2.62 -10.59 9.44
CA PHE A 25 -1.24 -10.43 9.88
C PHE A 25 -1.18 -10.02 11.37
N LEU A 26 -2.04 -9.11 11.82
CA LEU A 26 -2.11 -8.77 13.26
C LEU A 26 -2.45 -10.00 14.11
N HIS A 27 -3.39 -10.83 13.65
CA HIS A 27 -3.82 -12.01 14.40
C HIS A 27 -2.79 -13.14 14.41
N GLN A 28 -2.17 -13.44 13.27
CA GLN A 28 -1.30 -14.61 13.10
C GLN A 28 0.18 -14.29 13.38
N ARG A 29 0.55 -13.02 13.31
CA ARG A 29 1.93 -12.52 13.43
C ARG A 29 1.97 -11.26 14.30
N ARG A 30 1.27 -11.34 15.44
CA ARG A 30 1.16 -10.24 16.41
C ARG A 30 2.54 -9.75 16.85
N ASP A 31 3.44 -10.64 17.26
CA ASP A 31 4.78 -10.25 17.73
C ASP A 31 5.61 -9.57 16.63
N ASP A 32 5.49 -10.03 15.38
CA ASP A 32 6.10 -9.37 14.23
C ASP A 32 5.53 -7.95 14.06
N PHE A 33 4.21 -7.76 14.20
CA PHE A 33 3.60 -6.42 14.17
C PHE A 33 4.18 -5.50 15.25
N TYR A 34 4.27 -5.94 16.50
CA TYR A 34 4.84 -5.14 17.59
C TYR A 34 6.30 -4.81 17.31
N LYS A 35 7.11 -5.80 16.93
CA LYS A 35 8.51 -5.62 16.56
C LYS A 35 8.67 -4.59 15.43
N PHE A 36 7.90 -4.73 14.35
CA PHE A 36 8.00 -3.83 13.20
C PHE A 36 7.54 -2.43 13.57
N SER A 37 6.47 -2.32 14.36
CA SER A 37 5.93 -1.04 14.80
C SER A 37 6.92 -0.28 15.69
N GLN A 38 7.45 -0.93 16.73
CA GLN A 38 8.39 -0.34 17.69
C GLN A 38 9.73 0.04 17.06
N ARG A 39 10.13 -0.68 16.01
CA ARG A 39 11.41 -0.46 15.30
C ARG A 39 11.27 0.44 14.09
N SER A 40 10.08 0.92 13.76
CA SER A 40 9.85 1.88 12.69
C SER A 40 9.63 3.27 13.28
N ARG A 41 10.00 4.32 12.56
CA ARG A 41 9.80 5.69 13.06
C ARG A 41 8.31 6.07 13.10
N TYR A 42 7.55 5.63 12.10
CA TYR A 42 6.11 5.78 12.05
C TYR A 42 5.46 4.46 11.70
N THR A 43 4.30 4.19 12.29
CA THR A 43 3.45 3.06 11.93
C THR A 43 2.08 3.57 11.50
N ILE A 44 1.62 3.15 10.34
CA ILE A 44 0.27 3.42 9.82
C ILE A 44 -0.50 2.10 9.77
N VAL A 45 -1.63 2.05 10.45
CA VAL A 45 -2.57 0.92 10.39
C VAL A 45 -3.87 1.38 9.77
N ASN A 46 -4.58 0.51 9.05
CA ASN A 46 -5.91 0.89 8.58
C ASN A 46 -6.99 0.68 9.67
N VAL A 47 -8.14 1.35 9.49
CA VAL A 47 -9.31 1.20 10.37
C VAL A 47 -9.75 -0.26 10.50
N ASP A 48 -9.63 -1.06 9.44
CA ASP A 48 -10.06 -2.47 9.50
C ASP A 48 -9.20 -3.29 10.46
N VAL A 49 -7.87 -3.11 10.44
CA VAL A 49 -6.94 -3.72 11.41
C VAL A 49 -7.29 -3.25 12.83
N TYR A 50 -7.52 -1.96 13.02
CA TYR A 50 -7.91 -1.42 14.33
C TYR A 50 -9.24 -1.98 14.87
N GLU A 51 -10.28 -2.04 14.03
CA GLU A 51 -11.61 -2.50 14.46
C GLU A 51 -11.64 -3.98 14.86
N HIS A 52 -10.82 -4.82 14.20
CA HIS A 52 -10.74 -6.25 14.48
C HIS A 52 -9.65 -6.62 15.51
N ALA A 53 -8.87 -5.64 15.97
CA ALA A 53 -7.83 -5.84 16.97
C ALA A 53 -8.42 -6.20 18.35
N SER A 54 -7.63 -6.89 19.18
CA SER A 54 -7.95 -7.10 20.60
C SER A 54 -7.98 -5.75 21.35
N GLU A 55 -8.60 -5.68 22.52
CA GLU A 55 -8.64 -4.44 23.31
C GLU A 55 -7.24 -3.95 23.75
N GLU A 56 -6.30 -4.88 23.92
CA GLU A 56 -4.89 -4.54 24.17
C GLU A 56 -4.25 -3.92 22.91
N ASP A 57 -4.44 -4.56 21.76
CA ASP A 57 -3.88 -4.08 20.49
C ASP A 57 -4.50 -2.75 20.04
N LYS A 58 -5.78 -2.52 20.30
CA LYS A 58 -6.43 -1.21 20.07
C LYS A 58 -5.77 -0.12 20.89
N ARG A 59 -5.51 -0.37 22.17
CA ARG A 59 -4.81 0.58 23.05
C ARG A 59 -3.41 0.86 22.53
N TYR A 60 -2.67 -0.18 22.16
CA TYR A 60 -1.34 -0.02 21.56
C TYR A 60 -1.38 0.81 20.28
N ILE A 61 -2.31 0.50 19.37
CA ILE A 61 -2.48 1.20 18.09
C ILE A 61 -2.77 2.69 18.32
N LEU A 62 -3.70 3.04 19.21
CA LEU A 62 -4.04 4.45 19.46
C LEU A 62 -2.90 5.24 20.10
N GLN A 63 -2.02 4.57 20.84
CA GLN A 63 -0.87 5.20 21.50
C GLN A 63 0.35 5.34 20.60
N ASN A 64 0.55 4.41 19.65
CA ASN A 64 1.82 4.27 18.93
C ASN A 64 1.69 4.34 17.40
N CYS A 65 0.47 4.33 16.85
CA CYS A 65 0.23 4.26 15.41
C CYS A 65 -0.70 5.38 14.93
N LEU A 66 -0.60 5.69 13.64
CA LEU A 66 -1.59 6.49 12.91
C LEU A 66 -2.64 5.55 12.33
N VAL A 67 -3.92 5.91 12.46
CA VAL A 67 -5.03 5.12 11.91
C VAL A 67 -5.55 5.76 10.63
N LEU A 68 -5.46 5.01 9.53
CA LEU A 68 -5.84 5.45 8.19
C LEU A 68 -7.15 4.79 7.73
N ARG A 69 -8.07 5.58 7.19
CA ARG A 69 -9.34 5.07 6.69
C ARG A 69 -9.26 4.63 5.23
N SER A 70 -9.75 3.42 4.93
CA SER A 70 -10.04 3.01 3.55
C SER A 70 -11.39 3.59 3.12
N PHE A 71 -11.50 4.05 1.87
CA PHE A 71 -12.80 4.46 1.33
C PHE A 71 -13.79 3.29 1.28
N TYR A 72 -13.28 2.09 1.00
CA TYR A 72 -14.05 0.86 0.93
C TYR A 72 -13.18 -0.36 1.24
N ARG A 73 -13.81 -1.40 1.80
CA ARG A 73 -13.19 -2.72 2.04
C ARG A 73 -13.10 -3.59 0.80
N ARG A 74 -14.10 -3.49 -0.07
CA ARG A 74 -14.21 -4.26 -1.31
C ARG A 74 -14.46 -3.30 -2.45
N GLU A 75 -13.93 -3.58 -3.62
CA GLU A 75 -14.08 -2.79 -4.83
C GLU A 75 -15.44 -3.02 -5.52
N LYS A 76 -16.13 -4.11 -5.20
CA LYS A 76 -17.53 -4.34 -5.63
C LYS A 76 -18.51 -3.62 -4.72
N GLY A 77 -19.70 -3.33 -5.24
CA GLY A 77 -20.82 -2.87 -4.42
C GLY A 77 -22.07 -2.55 -5.21
N GLY A 78 -23.17 -2.38 -4.47
CA GLY A 78 -24.47 -2.04 -5.02
C GLY A 78 -24.59 -0.57 -5.45
N LEU A 79 -25.75 -0.23 -5.98
CA LEU A 79 -26.05 1.10 -6.54
C LEU A 79 -25.79 2.24 -5.54
N ILE A 80 -26.20 2.08 -4.28
CA ILE A 80 -26.01 3.07 -3.21
C ILE A 80 -24.54 3.47 -3.06
N LYS A 81 -23.66 2.46 -2.99
CA LYS A 81 -22.22 2.68 -2.86
C LYS A 81 -21.66 3.43 -4.06
N LYS A 82 -22.11 3.11 -5.26
CA LYS A 82 -21.65 3.74 -6.50
C LYS A 82 -22.09 5.20 -6.60
N ILE A 83 -23.34 5.49 -6.25
CA ILE A 83 -23.85 6.86 -6.15
C ILE A 83 -23.03 7.64 -5.13
N LYS A 84 -22.79 7.07 -3.94
CA LYS A 84 -21.95 7.67 -2.91
C LYS A 84 -20.57 8.05 -3.44
N PHE A 85 -19.89 7.15 -4.16
CA PHE A 85 -18.55 7.44 -4.69
C PHE A 85 -18.55 8.45 -5.82
N ASN A 86 -19.57 8.45 -6.69
CA ASN A 86 -19.72 9.49 -7.71
C ASN A 86 -19.92 10.88 -7.10
N ILE A 87 -20.62 10.99 -5.96
CA ILE A 87 -20.77 12.26 -5.24
C ILE A 87 -19.45 12.62 -4.57
N LEU A 88 -18.83 11.68 -3.87
CA LEU A 88 -17.60 11.92 -3.10
C LEU A 88 -16.44 12.39 -3.98
N SER A 89 -16.27 11.83 -5.19
CA SER A 89 -15.23 12.24 -6.14
C SER A 89 -15.49 13.60 -6.80
N ARG A 90 -16.76 14.07 -6.80
CA ARG A 90 -17.08 15.43 -7.25
C ARG A 90 -16.73 16.46 -6.19
N ILE A 91 -16.91 16.11 -4.91
CA ILE A 91 -16.62 16.97 -3.75
C ILE A 91 -15.11 17.04 -3.51
N HIS A 92 -14.41 15.90 -3.51
CA HIS A 92 -12.98 15.82 -3.27
C HIS A 92 -12.24 15.51 -4.57
N LYS A 93 -11.57 16.50 -5.14
CA LYS A 93 -10.85 16.37 -6.41
C LYS A 93 -9.62 15.47 -6.29
N GLU A 94 -9.13 15.30 -5.08
CA GLU A 94 -8.04 14.42 -4.69
C GLU A 94 -8.45 12.95 -4.73
N LEU A 95 -9.75 12.64 -4.70
CA LEU A 95 -10.28 11.29 -4.85
C LEU A 95 -10.63 11.02 -6.32
N LEU A 96 -9.68 10.39 -7.03
CA LEU A 96 -9.92 9.90 -8.38
C LEU A 96 -10.47 8.48 -8.30
N ILE A 97 -11.67 8.26 -8.84
CA ILE A 97 -12.31 6.94 -8.80
C ILE A 97 -13.17 6.71 -10.04
N SER A 98 -12.97 5.58 -10.69
CA SER A 98 -13.85 5.08 -11.74
C SER A 98 -14.92 4.19 -11.13
N VAL A 99 -16.18 4.60 -11.33
CA VAL A 99 -17.35 3.91 -10.83
C VAL A 99 -18.09 3.27 -12.01
N PRO A 100 -17.95 1.94 -12.25
CA PRO A 100 -18.61 1.31 -13.38
C PRO A 100 -20.13 1.31 -13.20
N PHE A 101 -20.88 1.43 -14.30
CA PHE A 101 -22.34 1.32 -14.26
C PHE A 101 -22.81 -0.09 -13.84
N SER A 102 -22.26 -1.13 -14.46
CA SER A 102 -22.65 -2.53 -14.21
C SER A 102 -22.38 -2.99 -12.78
N LYS A 103 -23.36 -3.62 -12.10
CA LYS A 103 -23.21 -4.21 -10.75
C LYS A 103 -22.05 -5.20 -10.63
N LYS A 104 -21.67 -5.86 -11.74
CA LYS A 104 -20.53 -6.80 -11.77
C LYS A 104 -19.17 -6.09 -11.83
N GLY A 105 -19.15 -4.83 -12.29
CA GLY A 105 -17.94 -4.02 -12.40
C GLY A 105 -17.34 -3.67 -11.04
N ARG A 106 -16.02 -3.58 -11.00
CA ARG A 106 -15.22 -3.22 -9.83
C ARG A 106 -14.86 -1.73 -9.89
N LEU A 107 -14.94 -1.05 -8.76
CA LEU A 107 -14.36 0.27 -8.59
C LEU A 107 -12.84 0.17 -8.78
N VAL A 108 -12.23 1.17 -9.39
CA VAL A 108 -10.78 1.41 -9.34
C VAL A 108 -10.57 2.87 -8.96
N GLY A 109 -9.54 3.17 -8.19
CA GLY A 109 -9.32 4.53 -7.72
C GLY A 109 -7.96 4.74 -7.10
N PHE A 110 -7.61 6.02 -6.95
CA PHE A 110 -6.40 6.51 -6.31
C PHE A 110 -6.74 7.80 -5.57
N CYS A 111 -6.29 7.94 -4.33
CA CYS A 111 -6.44 9.19 -3.59
C CYS A 111 -5.10 9.91 -3.45
N LYS A 112 -5.09 11.18 -3.86
CA LYS A 112 -3.93 12.08 -3.82
C LYS A 112 -3.65 12.65 -2.44
N ASP A 113 -4.66 12.65 -1.55
CA ASP A 113 -4.56 13.17 -0.19
C ASP A 113 -5.01 12.10 0.82
N ILE A 114 -4.03 11.59 1.56
CA ILE A 114 -4.22 10.50 2.50
C ILE A 114 -5.05 10.91 3.73
N ASN A 115 -5.21 12.22 4.00
CA ASN A 115 -6.06 12.71 5.08
C ASN A 115 -7.54 12.38 4.85
N LEU A 116 -7.97 12.27 3.59
CA LEU A 116 -9.33 11.87 3.22
C LEU A 116 -9.54 10.36 3.34
N GLY A 117 -8.45 9.60 3.20
CA GLY A 117 -8.40 8.15 3.17
C GLY A 117 -7.67 7.62 1.93
N TYR A 118 -7.72 6.30 1.72
CA TYR A 118 -7.08 5.66 0.56
C TYR A 118 -8.02 4.71 -0.17
N CYS A 119 -7.77 4.52 -1.47
CA CYS A 119 -8.42 3.48 -2.26
C CYS A 119 -7.72 2.15 -1.98
N SER A 120 -8.43 1.23 -1.34
CA SER A 120 -7.90 -0.10 -1.03
C SER A 120 -7.96 -1.00 -2.26
N CYS A 121 -6.84 -1.66 -2.56
CA CYS A 121 -6.81 -2.82 -3.45
C CYS A 121 -6.03 -3.94 -2.74
N HIS A 122 -6.12 -5.19 -3.22
CA HIS A 122 -5.66 -6.41 -2.55
C HIS A 122 -4.14 -6.52 -2.31
N THR A 123 -3.40 -5.41 -2.28
CA THR A 123 -1.99 -5.31 -1.91
C THR A 123 -1.73 -4.09 -1.02
N VAL A 124 -0.97 -4.28 0.06
CA VAL A 124 -0.54 -3.22 0.97
C VAL A 124 0.35 -2.19 0.24
N ALA A 125 1.08 -2.61 -0.80
CA ALA A 125 1.97 -1.75 -1.56
C ALA A 125 1.22 -0.56 -2.19
N PHE A 126 -0.01 -0.76 -2.65
CA PHE A 126 -0.80 0.31 -3.25
C PHE A 126 -1.27 1.37 -2.22
N ALA A 127 -1.47 0.97 -0.96
CA ALA A 127 -1.69 1.91 0.13
C ALA A 127 -0.41 2.71 0.43
N ALA A 128 0.74 2.04 0.46
CA ALA A 128 2.04 2.68 0.67
C ALA A 128 2.38 3.70 -0.44
N ILE A 129 2.04 3.42 -1.69
CA ILE A 129 2.21 4.36 -2.82
C ILE A 129 1.34 5.61 -2.64
N GLN A 130 0.07 5.45 -2.27
CA GLN A 130 -0.82 6.59 -1.99
C GLN A 130 -0.30 7.44 -0.81
N ILE A 131 0.23 6.80 0.25
CA ILE A 131 0.88 7.50 1.37
C ILE A 131 2.10 8.29 0.86
N ALA A 132 3.03 7.65 0.15
CA ALA A 132 4.24 8.30 -0.36
C ALA A 132 3.93 9.47 -1.31
N TYR A 133 2.96 9.28 -2.20
CA TYR A 133 2.49 10.33 -3.11
C TYR A 133 1.87 11.51 -2.35
N SER A 134 0.99 11.23 -1.38
CA SER A 134 0.36 12.27 -0.55
C SER A 134 1.38 13.05 0.29
N LEU A 135 2.46 12.40 0.73
CA LEU A 135 3.58 13.02 1.45
C LEU A 135 4.56 13.77 0.53
N LYS A 136 4.29 13.86 -0.78
CA LYS A 136 5.07 14.63 -1.76
C LYS A 136 6.51 14.15 -1.93
N TYR A 137 6.76 12.84 -1.78
CA TYR A 137 8.05 12.27 -2.18
C TYR A 137 8.28 12.50 -3.68
N ALA A 138 9.43 13.07 -4.03
CA ALA A 138 9.77 13.42 -5.42
C ALA A 138 9.92 12.21 -6.34
N ARG A 139 10.26 11.04 -5.76
CA ARG A 139 10.43 9.77 -6.47
C ARG A 139 9.98 8.62 -5.56
N ILE A 140 9.21 7.68 -6.11
CA ILE A 140 8.78 6.44 -5.45
C ILE A 140 9.50 5.29 -6.15
N ILE A 141 10.47 4.67 -5.48
CA ILE A 141 11.19 3.52 -6.02
C ILE A 141 10.74 2.27 -5.28
N CYS A 142 10.15 1.32 -6.01
CA CYS A 142 9.69 0.06 -5.46
C CYS A 142 10.77 -1.02 -5.58
N SER A 143 11.04 -1.71 -4.46
CA SER A 143 11.87 -2.91 -4.40
C SER A 143 11.03 -4.07 -3.86
N GLY A 144 11.00 -5.19 -4.59
CA GLY A 144 10.15 -6.35 -4.26
C GLY A 144 8.66 -6.14 -4.57
N LEU A 145 8.32 -5.29 -5.54
CA LEU A 145 6.98 -5.16 -6.10
C LEU A 145 6.83 -6.09 -7.32
N ASP A 146 6.90 -7.38 -7.05
CA ASP A 146 6.89 -8.39 -8.11
C ASP A 146 5.46 -8.75 -8.49
N LEU A 147 4.59 -8.94 -7.48
CA LEU A 147 3.22 -9.46 -7.66
C LEU A 147 3.15 -10.81 -8.38
N THR A 148 4.28 -11.48 -8.58
CA THR A 148 4.40 -12.84 -9.06
C THR A 148 4.21 -13.80 -7.87
N GLY A 149 3.56 -14.94 -8.11
CA GLY A 149 3.31 -15.93 -7.06
C GLY A 149 4.54 -16.76 -6.66
N SER A 150 5.66 -16.56 -7.36
CA SER A 150 6.89 -17.36 -7.30
C SER A 150 7.98 -16.77 -6.41
N CYS A 151 7.87 -15.50 -5.99
CA CYS A 151 8.90 -14.87 -5.17
C CYS A 151 8.84 -15.32 -3.71
N SER A 152 10.00 -15.67 -3.15
CA SER A 152 10.18 -15.95 -1.73
C SER A 152 9.81 -14.71 -0.92
N ARG A 153 8.88 -14.86 0.03
CA ARG A 153 8.50 -13.78 0.94
C ARG A 153 9.58 -13.56 2.00
N PHE A 154 9.61 -12.35 2.53
CA PHE A 154 10.63 -11.88 3.47
C PHE A 154 10.38 -12.27 4.95
N TYR A 155 9.43 -13.16 5.25
CA TYR A 155 9.20 -13.72 6.59
C TYR A 155 9.15 -15.26 6.52
N ASP A 156 9.49 -15.93 7.63
CA ASP A 156 9.62 -17.40 7.72
C ASP A 156 8.35 -18.12 7.25
N GLU A 157 8.42 -18.71 6.06
CA GLU A 157 7.35 -19.51 5.43
C GLU A 157 7.45 -20.99 5.84
N ASP A 158 8.57 -21.44 6.40
CA ASP A 158 8.77 -22.84 6.78
C ASP A 158 8.05 -23.17 8.08
N LYS A 159 8.06 -22.24 9.04
CA LYS A 159 7.46 -22.43 10.37
C LYS A 159 6.08 -21.79 10.55
N ASN A 160 5.77 -20.75 9.77
CA ASN A 160 4.51 -20.01 9.94
C ASN A 160 3.96 -19.47 8.60
N PRO A 161 3.58 -20.34 7.65
CA PRO A 161 3.15 -19.90 6.33
C PRO A 161 1.89 -19.04 6.40
N MET A 162 1.87 -17.95 5.64
CA MET A 162 0.70 -17.09 5.47
C MET A 162 0.04 -17.38 4.12
N PRO A 163 -1.27 -17.58 4.01
CA PRO A 163 -1.90 -17.78 2.70
C PRO A 163 -1.74 -16.56 1.80
N SER A 164 -1.21 -16.76 0.58
CA SER A 164 -1.16 -15.72 -0.46
C SER A 164 -2.39 -15.79 -1.35
N GLU A 165 -3.10 -14.67 -1.46
CA GLU A 165 -4.16 -14.53 -2.45
C GLU A 165 -3.70 -13.72 -3.67
N LEU A 166 -2.43 -13.33 -3.72
CA LEU A 166 -1.90 -12.36 -4.68
C LEU A 166 -2.02 -12.84 -6.12
N THR A 167 -1.61 -14.08 -6.41
CA THR A 167 -1.74 -14.68 -7.74
C THR A 167 -3.20 -14.77 -8.19
N ARG A 168 -4.09 -15.17 -7.27
CA ARG A 168 -5.53 -15.28 -7.53
C ARG A 168 -6.17 -13.91 -7.76
N ASP A 169 -5.71 -12.89 -7.05
CA ASP A 169 -6.29 -11.55 -7.03
C ASP A 169 -5.56 -10.56 -7.94
N LEU A 170 -4.53 -11.01 -8.67
CA LEU A 170 -3.73 -10.20 -9.59
C LEU A 170 -4.61 -9.45 -10.61
N PHE A 171 -5.60 -10.14 -11.20
CA PHE A 171 -6.55 -9.52 -12.14
C PHE A 171 -7.42 -8.41 -11.50
N LYS A 172 -7.54 -8.39 -10.17
CA LYS A 172 -8.23 -7.34 -9.40
C LYS A 172 -7.28 -6.19 -9.05
N ILE A 173 -5.98 -6.47 -8.93
CA ILE A 173 -4.94 -5.52 -8.52
C ILE A 173 -4.44 -4.70 -9.71
N LEU A 174 -4.09 -5.33 -10.83
CA LEU A 174 -3.52 -4.64 -11.99
C LEU A 174 -4.37 -3.46 -12.51
N PRO A 175 -5.72 -3.53 -12.54
CA PRO A 175 -6.55 -2.39 -12.92
C PRO A 175 -6.34 -1.13 -12.06
N PHE A 176 -5.94 -1.27 -10.80
CA PHE A 176 -5.65 -0.12 -9.93
C PHE A 176 -4.33 0.56 -10.31
N PHE A 177 -3.29 -0.22 -10.61
CA PHE A 177 -2.02 0.34 -11.07
C PHE A 177 -2.16 1.00 -12.45
N ARG A 178 -2.92 0.39 -13.36
CA ARG A 178 -3.25 0.98 -14.66
C ARG A 178 -4.04 2.30 -14.48
N PHE A 179 -5.06 2.29 -13.63
CA PHE A 179 -5.82 3.50 -13.31
C PHE A 179 -4.92 4.61 -12.74
N MET A 180 -4.02 4.29 -11.81
CA MET A 180 -3.05 5.23 -11.25
C MET A 180 -2.17 5.83 -12.35
N ARG A 181 -1.59 5.01 -13.23
CA ARG A 181 -0.74 5.47 -14.33
C ARG A 181 -1.48 6.42 -15.29
N GLU A 182 -2.74 6.12 -15.59
CA GLU A 182 -3.55 6.88 -16.54
C GLU A 182 -4.10 8.20 -15.96
N ASN A 183 -4.19 8.34 -14.63
CA ASN A 183 -4.90 9.45 -13.98
C ASN A 183 -4.03 10.32 -13.07
N ILE A 184 -2.79 9.92 -12.79
CA ILE A 184 -1.85 10.67 -11.95
C ILE A 184 -0.65 11.09 -12.81
N GLU A 185 -0.78 12.23 -13.49
CA GLU A 185 0.21 12.72 -14.47
C GLU A 185 1.61 12.94 -13.86
N ASP A 186 1.67 13.37 -12.61
CA ASP A 186 2.88 13.73 -11.88
C ASP A 186 3.45 12.57 -11.03
N ILE A 187 2.93 11.34 -11.17
CA ILE A 187 3.48 10.21 -10.41
C ILE A 187 4.85 9.79 -10.95
N ASN A 188 5.87 10.04 -10.14
CA ASN A 188 7.24 9.64 -10.43
C ASN A 188 7.55 8.31 -9.72
N ILE A 189 7.13 7.19 -10.31
CA ILE A 189 7.24 5.85 -9.74
C ILE A 189 8.01 4.89 -10.64
N TYR A 190 8.86 4.07 -10.03
CA TYR A 190 9.68 3.07 -10.70
C TYR A 190 9.70 1.76 -9.93
N ASN A 191 10.01 0.67 -10.62
CA ASN A 191 10.25 -0.65 -10.04
C ASN A 191 11.69 -1.09 -10.31
N LEU A 192 12.36 -1.64 -9.29
CA LEU A 192 13.69 -2.23 -9.42
C LEU A 192 13.65 -3.71 -9.79
N SER A 193 12.47 -4.33 -9.73
CA SER A 193 12.30 -5.72 -10.12
C SER A 193 12.21 -5.86 -11.63
N ASP A 194 13.05 -6.72 -12.20
CA ASP A 194 13.00 -7.15 -13.60
C ASP A 194 12.06 -8.36 -13.82
N ASP A 195 11.56 -8.97 -12.74
CA ASP A 195 10.57 -10.06 -12.71
C ASP A 195 9.30 -9.62 -11.97
N THR A 196 8.44 -8.84 -12.64
CA THR A 196 7.17 -8.35 -12.09
C THR A 196 5.99 -8.65 -13.00
N ALA A 197 4.83 -8.91 -12.39
CA ALA A 197 3.54 -9.02 -13.08
C ALA A 197 2.96 -7.66 -13.47
N ILE A 198 3.53 -6.55 -13.00
CA ILE A 198 3.15 -5.20 -13.43
C ILE A 198 3.89 -4.87 -14.73
N GLN A 199 3.17 -4.56 -15.80
CA GLN A 199 3.79 -4.19 -17.06
C GLN A 199 4.58 -2.87 -16.92
N TYR A 200 5.72 -2.76 -17.61
CA TYR A 200 6.60 -1.59 -17.50
C TYR A 200 6.03 -0.31 -18.12
N ASP A 201 4.97 -0.38 -18.94
CA ASP A 201 4.20 0.80 -19.34
C ASP A 201 3.39 1.41 -18.17
N ILE A 202 3.09 0.59 -17.15
CA ILE A 202 2.34 0.98 -15.95
C ILE A 202 3.29 1.51 -14.87
N ILE A 203 4.34 0.75 -14.52
CA ILE A 203 5.42 1.20 -13.63
C ILE A 203 6.75 0.88 -14.32
N PRO A 204 7.49 1.88 -14.82
CA PRO A 204 8.75 1.66 -15.51
C PRO A 204 9.80 0.96 -14.66
N TYR A 205 10.58 0.09 -15.30
CA TYR A 205 11.78 -0.47 -14.70
C TYR A 205 12.86 0.61 -14.54
N MET A 206 13.60 0.57 -13.44
CA MET A 206 14.75 1.43 -13.16
C MET A 206 15.92 0.55 -12.72
N LYS A 207 17.10 0.75 -13.31
CA LYS A 207 18.33 0.12 -12.86
C LYS A 207 18.82 0.79 -11.60
N ILE A 208 19.49 0.03 -10.74
CA ILE A 208 20.09 0.56 -9.50
C ILE A 208 21.06 1.71 -9.78
N SER A 209 21.81 1.63 -10.89
CA SER A 209 22.73 2.69 -11.32
C SER A 209 22.05 4.04 -11.66
N GLU A 210 20.74 4.05 -11.92
CA GLU A 210 19.96 5.25 -12.26
C GLU A 210 19.40 5.95 -11.01
N ILE A 211 19.57 5.36 -9.82
CA ILE A 211 19.17 5.97 -8.55
C ILE A 211 20.12 7.12 -8.18
N GLU A 212 21.39 7.06 -8.60
CA GLU A 212 22.48 7.95 -8.22
C GLU A 212 22.53 9.29 -8.98
N GLU A 213 21.39 9.97 -9.16
CA GLU A 213 21.48 11.43 -9.24
C GLU A 213 21.76 11.93 -7.82
N PRO A 214 22.90 12.57 -7.55
CA PRO A 214 23.27 12.95 -6.20
C PRO A 214 22.23 13.91 -5.62
N CYS A 215 21.47 13.44 -4.64
CA CYS A 215 20.74 14.31 -3.71
C CYS A 215 21.80 15.16 -3.00
N VAL A 216 22.04 16.37 -3.51
CA VAL A 216 22.77 17.40 -2.76
C VAL A 216 21.89 17.74 -1.57
N TYR A 217 22.16 17.11 -0.44
CA TYR A 217 21.63 17.57 0.84
C TYR A 217 22.30 18.90 1.12
N GLU A 218 21.63 20.00 0.78
CA GLU A 218 21.98 21.28 1.37
C GLU A 218 21.87 21.12 2.88
N LYS A 219 23.02 21.18 3.55
CA LYS A 219 23.07 21.31 5.00
C LYS A 219 22.23 22.54 5.35
N ILE A 220 21.09 22.31 5.98
CA ILE A 220 20.39 23.38 6.70
C ILE A 220 21.32 23.75 7.84
N SER A 221 22.01 24.88 7.68
CA SER A 221 22.82 25.57 8.68
C SER A 221 21.97 26.14 9.79
#